data_AF-A0A8T5MFP0-F1
#
_entry.id   AF-A0A8T5MFP0-F1
#
_cell.length_a   1.000
_cell.length_b   1.000
_cell.length_c   1.000
_cell.angle_alpha   90.00
_cell.angle_beta   90.00
_cell.angle_gamma   90.00
#
_symmetry.space_group_name_H-M   'P 1'
#
loop_
_entity.id
_entity.type
_entity.pdbx_description
1 polymer ?
#
loop_
_entity_poly.entity_id
_entity_poly.type
_entity_poly.pdbx_seq_one_letter_code
_entity_poly.pdbx_strand_id
1 'polypeptide(L)' 'MVIKWIQKLHLKRGVLHKQLGISQEKKIPVSLLNKIIAAKPGDMITNPSKLGKKRIKVTRVLEKRANLAKNLKNIKN' A
#
# COMPACT_ATOMS: atom_id res chain seq x y z
N MET A 1 -9.77 19.22 1.07
CA MET A 1 -8.75 19.19 2.13
C MET A 1 -8.00 17.84 2.12
N VAL A 2 -7.20 17.54 1.09
CA VAL A 2 -6.58 16.20 0.88
C VAL A 2 -5.05 16.19 1.14
N ILE A 3 -4.42 17.37 1.27
CA ILE A 3 -3.00 17.53 0.94
C ILE A 3 -2.04 17.36 2.14
N LYS A 4 -2.42 17.78 3.35
CA LYS A 4 -1.51 17.83 4.52
C LYS A 4 -0.98 16.45 4.97
N TRP A 5 -1.75 15.38 4.81
CA TRP A 5 -1.30 14.04 5.25
C TRP A 5 -0.42 13.35 4.21
N ILE A 6 -0.62 13.64 2.91
CA ILE A 6 0.19 13.08 1.81
C ILE A 6 1.61 13.65 1.86
N GLN A 7 1.76 14.95 2.12
CA GLN A 7 3.06 15.60 2.29
C GLN A 7 3.90 14.95 3.40
N LYS A 8 3.27 14.50 4.49
CA LYS A 8 3.93 13.79 5.60
C LYS A 8 4.42 12.37 5.27
N LEU A 9 4.07 11.79 4.12
CA LEU A 9 4.41 10.40 3.80
C LEU A 9 5.82 10.22 3.20
N HIS A 10 6.54 11.30 2.89
CA HIS A 10 7.85 11.31 2.23
C HIS A 10 7.91 10.27 1.09
N LEU A 11 7.02 10.43 0.11
CA LEU A 11 6.77 9.47 -0.97
C LEU A 11 7.92 9.48 -1.97
N LYS A 12 8.97 8.70 -1.72
CA LYS A 12 9.96 8.35 -2.75
C LYS A 12 9.39 7.27 -3.68
N ARG A 13 9.80 7.29 -4.95
CA ARG A 13 9.40 6.28 -5.94
C ARG A 13 9.76 4.88 -5.42
N GLY A 14 8.81 3.95 -5.52
CA GLY A 14 9.02 2.56 -5.11
C GLY A 14 9.02 2.27 -3.60
N VAL A 15 8.71 3.25 -2.73
CA VAL A 15 8.64 3.02 -1.27
C VAL A 15 7.61 1.95 -0.92
N LEU A 16 6.41 2.00 -1.53
CA LEU A 16 5.36 1.01 -1.27
C LEU A 16 5.78 -0.40 -1.75
N HIS A 17 6.49 -0.49 -2.87
CA HIS A 17 7.05 -1.74 -3.39
C HIS A 17 8.04 -2.35 -2.39
N LYS A 18 9.00 -1.54 -1.89
CA LYS A 18 9.95 -1.97 -0.85
C LYS A 18 9.22 -2.40 0.44
N GLN A 19 8.19 -1.68 0.85
CA GLN A 19 7.41 -2.00 2.06
C GLN A 19 6.70 -3.35 1.97
N LEU A 20 6.13 -3.65 0.80
CA LEU A 20 5.43 -4.90 0.52
C LEU A 20 6.37 -6.04 0.09
N GLY A 21 7.66 -5.74 -0.16
CA GLY A 21 8.62 -6.70 -0.71
C GLY A 21 8.33 -7.09 -2.17
N ILE A 22 7.59 -6.25 -2.90
CA ILE A 22 7.23 -6.49 -4.31
C ILE A 22 8.26 -5.77 -5.18
N SER A 23 8.75 -6.41 -6.25
CA SER A 23 9.64 -5.74 -7.22
C SER A 23 8.97 -4.50 -7.83
N GLN A 24 9.75 -3.46 -8.13
CA GLN A 24 9.23 -2.20 -8.70
C GLN A 24 8.62 -2.38 -10.10
N GLU A 25 9.07 -3.40 -10.84
CA GLU A 25 8.57 -3.75 -12.17
C GLU A 25 7.21 -4.45 -12.11
N LYS A 26 6.87 -5.07 -10.97
CA LYS A 26 5.63 -5.81 -10.81
C LYS A 26 4.52 -4.88 -10.34
N LYS A 27 3.36 -4.96 -10.99
CA LYS A 27 2.16 -4.22 -10.56
C LYS A 27 1.72 -4.72 -9.18
N ILE A 28 1.52 -3.80 -8.24
CA ILE A 28 0.93 -4.12 -6.92
C ILE A 28 -0.53 -4.56 -7.14
N PRO A 29 -0.94 -5.76 -6.68
CA PRO A 29 -2.32 -6.22 -6.82
C PRO A 29 -3.31 -5.32 -6.08
N VAL A 30 -4.42 -4.99 -6.72
CA VAL A 30 -5.48 -4.18 -6.10
C VAL A 30 -6.12 -4.92 -4.92
N SER A 31 -6.22 -6.25 -5.01
CA SER A 31 -6.69 -7.11 -3.91
C SER A 31 -5.85 -6.97 -2.65
N LEU A 32 -4.52 -6.88 -2.78
CA LEU A 32 -3.62 -6.63 -1.66
C LEU A 32 -3.84 -5.23 -1.06
N LEU A 33 -3.98 -4.20 -1.91
CA LEU A 33 -4.27 -2.84 -1.45
C LEU A 33 -5.59 -2.78 -0.66
N ASN A 34 -6.66 -3.38 -1.20
CA ASN A 34 -7.96 -3.43 -0.53
C ASN A 34 -7.88 -4.15 0.82
N LYS A 35 -7.11 -5.24 0.92
CA LYS A 35 -6.95 -5.99 2.17
C LYS A 35 -6.19 -5.19 3.23
N ILE A 36 -5.21 -4.38 2.82
CA ILE A 36 -4.49 -3.47 3.72
C ILE A 36 -5.42 -2.37 4.23
N ILE A 37 -6.25 -1.81 3.35
CA ILE A 37 -7.19 -0.72 3.69
C ILE A 37 -8.31 -1.22 4.61
N ALA A 38 -8.77 -2.47 4.43
CA ALA A 38 -9.82 -3.07 5.24
C ALA A 38 -9.34 -3.51 6.64
N ALA A 39 -8.04 -3.70 6.83
CA ALA A 39 -7.46 -4.13 8.11
C ALA A 39 -7.17 -2.94 9.02
N LYS A 40 -7.22 -3.15 10.35
CA LYS A 40 -6.95 -2.07 11.31
C LYS A 40 -5.43 -1.89 11.46
N PRO A 41 -4.94 -0.66 11.69
CA PRO A 41 -3.54 -0.44 12.04
C PRO A 41 -3.16 -1.21 13.30
N GLY A 42 -2.13 -2.06 13.19
CA GLY A 42 -1.72 -3.01 14.23
C GLY A 42 -1.91 -4.46 13.80
N ASP A 43 -2.88 -4.73 12.92
CA ASP A 43 -3.23 -6.08 12.49
C ASP A 43 -2.16 -6.70 11.60
N MET A 44 -2.09 -8.03 11.63
CA MET A 44 -1.30 -8.81 10.68
C MET A 44 -2.22 -9.37 9.59
N ILE A 45 -1.99 -8.96 8.34
CA ILE A 45 -2.70 -9.51 7.20
C ILE A 45 -1.87 -10.57 6.49
N THR A 46 -2.55 -11.58 5.96
CA THR A 46 -1.97 -12.53 5.01
C THR A 46 -2.16 -11.98 3.60
N ASN A 47 -1.04 -11.81 2.89
CA ASN A 47 -1.02 -11.35 1.51
C ASN A 47 -1.75 -12.38 0.63
N PRO A 48 -2.84 -11.98 -0.05
CA PRO A 48 -3.60 -12.87 -0.93
C PRO A 48 -2.87 -13.13 -2.25
N SER A 49 -1.82 -12.37 -2.56
CA SER A 49 -1.03 -12.52 -3.77
C SER A 49 0.24 -13.35 -3.53
N LYS A 50 0.73 -14.00 -4.59
CA LYS A 50 2.03 -14.69 -4.60
C LYS A 50 3.22 -13.72 -4.70
N LEU A 51 2.99 -12.41 -4.67
CA LEU A 51 4.01 -11.38 -4.86
C LEU A 51 4.35 -10.69 -3.54
N GLY A 52 5.63 -10.67 -3.19
CA GLY A 52 6.14 -10.00 -2.00
C GLY A 52 5.93 -10.78 -0.70
N LYS A 53 5.82 -10.08 0.42
CA LYS A 53 5.78 -10.69 1.75
C LYS A 53 4.47 -11.43 1.99
N LYS A 54 4.55 -12.65 2.55
CA LYS A 54 3.38 -13.50 2.87
C LYS A 54 2.52 -12.94 4.02
N ARG A 55 3.15 -12.36 5.04
CA ARG A 55 2.49 -11.72 6.18
C ARG A 55 2.97 -10.29 6.31
N ILE A 56 2.05 -9.36 6.55
CA ILE A 56 2.34 -7.93 6.57
C ILE A 56 1.65 -7.31 7.77
N LYS A 57 2.43 -6.64 8.63
CA LYS A 57 1.89 -5.82 9.71
C LYS A 57 1.36 -4.51 9.11
N VAL A 58 0.08 -4.26 9.31
CA VAL A 58 -0.58 -3.03 8.86
C VAL A 58 -0.19 -1.93 9.81
N THR A 59 0.45 -0.90 9.28
CA THR A 59 0.75 0.33 10.01
C THR A 59 -0.08 1.45 9.43
N ARG A 60 -0.34 2.50 10.22
CA ARG A 60 -1.11 3.66 9.76
C ARG A 60 -0.46 4.38 8.57
N VAL A 61 0.87 4.30 8.45
CA VAL A 61 1.62 4.80 7.28
C VAL A 61 1.39 3.90 6.06
N LEU A 62 1.39 2.58 6.24
CA LEU A 62 1.14 1.62 5.16
C LEU A 62 -0.28 1.76 4.61
N GLU A 63 -1.27 1.87 5.49
CA GLU A 63 -2.68 2.09 5.14
C GLU A 63 -2.85 3.36 4.29
N LYS A 64 -2.30 4.48 4.75
CA LYS A 64 -2.28 5.76 4.04
C LYS A 64 -1.66 5.65 2.65
N ARG A 65 -0.51 4.96 2.53
CA ARG A 65 0.16 4.72 1.24
C ARG A 65 -0.65 3.81 0.32
N ALA A 66 -1.30 2.79 0.87
CA ALA A 66 -2.16 1.88 0.11
C ALA A 66 -3.41 2.59 -0.43
N ASN A 67 -4.05 3.44 0.38
CA ASN A 67 -5.16 4.30 -0.03
C ASN A 67 -4.75 5.25 -1.17
N LEU A 68 -3.59 5.91 -1.03
CA LEU A 68 -3.07 6.77 -2.09
C LEU A 68 -2.81 5.98 -3.38
N ALA A 69 -2.16 4.81 -3.30
CA ALA A 69 -1.88 3.98 -4.46
C ALA A 69 -3.16 3.50 -5.17
N LYS A 70 -4.21 3.18 -4.41
CA LYS A 70 -5.53 2.83 -4.96
C LYS A 70 -6.15 4.00 -5.71
N ASN A 71 -6.15 5.20 -5.10
CA ASN A 71 -6.71 6.40 -5.72
C ASN A 71 -5.94 6.81 -6.98
N LEU A 72 -4.60 6.76 -6.96
CA LEU A 72 -3.77 7.05 -8.14
C LEU A 72 -3.98 6.06 -9.29
N LYS A 73 -4.31 4.79 -8.99
CA LYS A 73 -4.67 3.82 -10.02
C LYS A 73 -6.01 4.15 -10.69
N ASN A 74 -6.98 4.65 -9.93
CA ASN A 74 -8.28 5.06 -10.47
C ASN A 74 -8.21 6.35 -11.31
N ILE A 75 -7.24 7.23 -11.06
CA ILE A 75 -7.02 8.47 -11.83
C ILE A 75 -6.32 8.20 -13.17
N LYS A 76 -5.53 7.13 -13.28
CA LYS A 76 -4.83 6.74 -14.52
C LYS A 76 -5.72 6.01 -15.53
N ASN A 77 -7.03 6.07 -15.37
CA ASN A 77 -8.00 5.48 -16.28
C ASN A 77 -8.45 6.49 -17.34
#